data_AF-A0A8I6RR04-F1
#
_entry.id   AF-A0A8I6RR04-F1
#
_cell.length_a   1.000
_cell.length_b   1.000
_cell.length_c   1.000
_cell.angle_alpha   90.00
_cell.angle_beta   90.00
_cell.angle_gamma   90.00
#
_symmetry.space_group_name_H-M   'P 1'
#
loop_
_entity.id
_entity.type
_entity.pdbx_description
1 polymer ?
#
loop_
_entity_poly.entity_id
_entity_poly.type
_entity_poly.pdbx_seq_one_letter_code
_entity_poly.pdbx_strand_id
1 'polypeptide(L)'
;MFDKLKHWTMGFLDCLPNNEMESCSDFNYYTRDTDPRELPRPKKYPSLEFPSASPCTPSDGCSCYNCRELIELSECPICTGDYQRGVTACEHCGNVTCWGCAARLPDCPFCRRPRTAARNTALERIFSKLQVPCKPSRLQNKKLDTHQEEHMCLVKRDCTWRGMLADLASHLEGDHSVSVLVANGITIEIAGFRSKVKMSELRGRQYTISLACFASIFVCNISLHKKRLRLLFTGASSHRSQKFGACLEVESSYRVMKGIMPVSSQCYKHKELYISCSSLLSPWRQTDDVVKITITIRPIS
;
A
#
# COMPACT_ATOMS: atom_id res chain seq x y z
N MET A 1 8.83 -9.79 26.92
CA MET A 1 8.05 -8.98 27.89
C MET A 1 7.93 -7.58 27.29
N PHE A 2 7.00 -7.43 26.35
CA PHE A 2 6.80 -6.20 25.56
C PHE A 2 5.54 -5.52 26.06
N ASP A 3 5.69 -4.36 26.68
CA ASP A 3 4.61 -3.47 27.08
C ASP A 3 4.93 -2.05 26.64
N LYS A 4 3.87 -1.29 26.35
CA LYS A 4 3.79 0.17 26.10
C LYS A 4 3.65 0.60 24.64
N LEU A 5 2.46 0.36 24.08
CA LEU A 5 1.80 1.27 23.15
C LEU A 5 0.68 1.98 23.91
N LYS A 6 0.79 3.29 24.13
CA LYS A 6 -0.24 4.08 24.81
C LYS A 6 -0.30 5.51 24.26
N HIS A 7 -1.49 5.82 23.74
CA HIS A 7 -2.18 7.12 23.61
C HIS A 7 -1.83 8.07 22.45
N TRP A 8 -2.84 8.27 21.58
CA TRP A 8 -3.05 9.47 20.77
C TRP A 8 -4.38 10.07 21.24
N THR A 9 -4.39 11.35 21.62
CA THR A 9 -5.61 12.13 21.92
C THR A 9 -5.77 13.21 20.87
N MET A 10 -6.95 13.24 20.24
CA MET A 10 -7.43 14.30 19.33
C MET A 10 -7.82 15.54 20.13
N GLY A 11 -7.52 16.72 19.61
CA GLY A 11 -8.10 17.99 20.02
C GLY A 11 -8.42 18.85 18.79
N PHE A 12 -9.66 19.30 18.68
CA PHE A 12 -10.13 20.31 17.72
C PHE A 12 -9.98 21.69 18.36
N LEU A 13 -9.63 22.72 17.58
CA LEU A 13 -9.78 24.12 17.97
C LEU A 13 -10.06 25.00 16.73
N ASP A 14 -11.13 25.79 16.85
CA ASP A 14 -11.68 26.73 15.86
C ASP A 14 -10.90 28.06 15.81
N CYS A 15 -11.03 28.77 14.69
CA CYS A 15 -10.36 30.05 14.40
C CYS A 15 -11.28 31.27 14.60
N LEU A 16 -10.63 32.46 14.77
CA LEU A 16 -10.89 33.81 14.18
C LEU A 16 -10.65 34.95 15.24
N PRO A 17 -10.54 36.26 14.87
CA PRO A 17 -9.63 36.89 13.87
C PRO A 17 -9.08 38.32 14.28
N ASN A 18 -8.30 38.94 13.37
CA ASN A 18 -7.94 40.39 13.21
C ASN A 18 -6.82 40.97 14.15
N ASN A 19 -5.94 41.92 13.79
CA ASN A 19 -5.88 42.93 12.70
C ASN A 19 -4.44 43.50 12.52
N GLU A 20 -4.16 44.09 11.34
CA GLU A 20 -3.21 45.20 11.02
C GLU A 20 -1.67 45.01 11.12
N MET A 21 -0.79 45.77 10.45
CA MET A 21 -0.63 46.27 9.07
C MET A 21 0.84 46.77 8.94
N GLU A 22 1.52 46.42 7.84
CA GLU A 22 2.67 47.07 7.16
C GLU A 22 3.94 47.62 7.87
N SER A 23 5.11 47.14 7.41
CA SER A 23 6.18 47.96 6.78
C SER A 23 7.37 47.07 6.36
N CYS A 24 7.98 47.34 5.20
CA CYS A 24 8.99 46.51 4.54
C CYS A 24 10.31 47.28 4.44
N SER A 25 11.40 46.79 5.06
CA SER A 25 12.78 47.18 4.70
C SER A 25 13.78 46.12 5.16
N ASP A 26 14.65 45.72 4.23
CA ASP A 26 16.04 45.30 4.44
C ASP A 26 16.37 43.88 4.92
N PHE A 27 16.59 43.03 3.90
CA PHE A 27 17.76 42.16 3.70
C PHE A 27 18.84 42.18 4.81
N ASN A 28 18.78 41.20 5.71
CA ASN A 28 19.91 40.45 6.29
C ASN A 28 19.37 39.57 7.44
N TYR A 29 19.82 38.32 7.56
CA TYR A 29 20.11 37.62 8.83
C TYR A 29 20.31 36.10 8.63
N TYR A 30 21.56 35.67 8.47
CA TYR A 30 22.00 34.48 9.19
C TYR A 30 22.61 34.97 10.50
N THR A 31 21.80 35.08 11.54
CA THR A 31 22.29 35.11 12.92
C THR A 31 21.86 33.81 13.61
N ARG A 32 22.69 33.35 14.53
CA ARG A 32 22.75 31.97 15.01
C ARG A 32 21.79 31.66 16.18
N ASP A 33 20.63 32.30 16.25
CA ASP A 33 19.69 32.12 17.37
C ASP A 33 18.20 32.12 16.96
N THR A 34 17.77 31.22 16.07
CA THR A 34 16.34 31.01 15.77
C THR A 34 15.94 29.53 15.85
N ASP A 35 14.80 29.27 16.51
CA ASP A 35 14.17 27.94 16.60
C ASP A 35 13.89 27.43 15.18
N PRO A 36 14.28 26.18 14.83
CA PRO A 36 14.07 25.60 13.49
C PRO A 36 12.60 25.50 13.05
N ARG A 37 11.63 25.87 13.89
CA ARG A 37 10.21 26.02 13.54
C ARG A 37 9.85 27.38 12.91
N GLU A 38 10.77 28.35 12.88
CA GLU A 38 10.54 29.70 12.34
C GLU A 38 11.31 29.97 11.05
N LEU A 39 11.39 29.01 10.12
CA LEU A 39 11.82 29.34 8.76
C LEU A 39 10.76 30.22 8.08
N PRO A 40 11.09 31.42 7.59
CA PRO A 40 10.11 32.27 6.92
C PRO A 40 9.61 31.56 5.65
N ARG A 41 8.29 31.45 5.53
CA ARG A 41 7.63 30.94 4.32
C ARG A 41 8.09 31.81 3.13
N PRO A 42 8.62 31.24 2.03
CA PRO A 42 9.08 32.02 0.90
C PRO A 42 7.95 32.93 0.39
N LYS A 43 8.25 34.22 0.18
CA LYS A 43 7.32 35.16 -0.46
C LYS A 43 6.94 34.59 -1.82
N LYS A 44 5.63 34.56 -2.09
CA LYS A 44 4.95 34.04 -3.29
C LYS A 44 5.92 33.74 -4.44
N TYR A 45 6.07 32.44 -4.75
CA TYR A 45 6.64 32.03 -6.02
C TYR A 45 5.96 32.83 -7.14
N PRO A 46 6.70 33.35 -8.14
CA PRO A 46 6.09 33.95 -9.31
C PRO A 46 5.07 32.94 -9.85
N SER A 47 3.85 33.41 -10.05
CA SER A 47 2.67 32.61 -10.39
C SER A 47 3.02 31.63 -11.53
N LEU A 48 3.35 30.40 -11.16
CA LEU A 48 3.29 29.29 -12.11
C LEU A 48 1.80 29.12 -12.37
N GLU A 49 1.37 29.40 -13.59
CA GLU A 49 0.01 29.13 -14.05
C GLU A 49 -0.24 27.63 -13.81
N PHE A 50 -0.89 27.30 -12.70
CA PHE A 50 -1.29 25.94 -12.42
C PHE A 50 -2.43 25.61 -13.38
N PRO A 51 -2.30 24.57 -14.23
CA PRO A 51 -3.43 24.12 -15.02
C PRO A 51 -4.57 23.75 -14.06
N SER A 52 -5.78 24.22 -14.37
CA SER A 52 -6.98 24.05 -13.56
C SER A 52 -7.12 22.60 -13.08
N ALA A 53 -6.87 22.37 -11.79
CA ALA A 53 -6.93 21.04 -11.19
C ALA A 53 -8.39 20.63 -11.00
N SER A 54 -8.90 19.80 -11.90
CA SER A 54 -10.11 19.01 -11.63
C SER A 54 -9.78 17.93 -10.58
N PRO A 55 -10.63 17.73 -9.55
CA PRO A 55 -10.42 16.67 -8.57
C PRO A 55 -10.51 15.30 -9.25
N CYS A 56 -9.41 14.52 -9.24
CA CYS A 56 -9.39 13.15 -9.74
C CYS A 56 -10.29 12.27 -8.86
N THR A 57 -11.30 11.64 -9.44
CA THR A 57 -12.07 10.57 -8.80
C THR A 57 -11.32 9.23 -8.92
N PRO A 58 -11.49 8.27 -7.99
CA PRO A 58 -10.64 7.07 -7.92
C PRO A 58 -10.97 5.97 -8.95
N SER A 59 -11.83 6.22 -9.95
CA SER A 59 -12.44 5.12 -10.72
C SER A 59 -11.73 4.69 -11.99
N ASP A 60 -10.87 5.51 -12.59
CA ASP A 60 -10.08 5.13 -13.76
C ASP A 60 -8.77 5.92 -13.78
N GLY A 61 -7.67 5.33 -14.26
CA GLY A 61 -6.32 5.89 -14.18
C GLY A 61 -6.25 7.38 -14.53
N CYS A 62 -6.03 8.23 -13.51
CA CYS A 62 -5.97 9.67 -13.71
C CYS A 62 -4.72 10.05 -14.51
N SER A 63 -4.91 10.70 -15.67
CA SER A 63 -3.84 11.18 -16.55
C SER A 63 -3.43 12.64 -16.26
N CYS A 64 -3.90 13.21 -15.14
CA CYS A 64 -3.61 14.59 -14.80
C CYS A 64 -2.11 14.79 -14.53
N TYR A 65 -1.65 16.03 -14.69
CA TYR A 65 -0.25 16.41 -14.50
C TYR A 65 0.31 15.92 -13.16
N ASN A 66 -0.43 16.09 -12.07
CA ASN A 66 0.00 15.67 -10.72
C ASN A 66 0.17 14.15 -10.60
N CYS A 67 -0.73 13.35 -11.19
CA CYS A 67 -0.61 11.89 -11.16
C CYS A 67 0.58 11.40 -11.98
N ARG A 68 0.86 12.05 -13.12
CA ARG A 68 2.04 11.77 -13.94
C ARG A 68 3.34 12.10 -13.18
N GLU A 69 3.42 13.29 -12.59
CA GLU A 69 4.60 13.71 -11.82
C GLU A 69 4.82 12.82 -10.58
N LEU A 70 3.76 12.39 -9.92
CA LEU A 70 3.86 11.53 -8.74
C LEU A 70 4.46 10.15 -9.07
N ILE A 71 4.22 9.64 -10.28
CA ILE A 71 4.85 8.40 -10.77
C ILE A 71 6.36 8.62 -10.92
N GLU A 72 6.79 9.73 -11.50
CA GLU A 72 8.21 10.06 -11.68
C GLU A 72 8.92 10.26 -10.33
N LEU A 73 8.25 10.90 -9.37
CA LEU A 73 8.74 11.06 -8.00
C LEU A 73 8.86 9.76 -7.22
N SER A 74 8.14 8.71 -7.62
CA SER A 74 8.17 7.39 -6.96
C SER A 74 9.37 6.52 -7.37
N GLU A 75 10.20 7.00 -8.29
CA GLU A 75 11.35 6.30 -8.83
C GLU A 75 12.66 7.04 -8.51
N CYS A 76 13.73 6.28 -8.36
CA CYS A 76 15.06 6.83 -8.14
C CYS A 76 15.59 7.43 -9.46
N PRO A 77 15.96 8.71 -9.49
CA PRO A 77 16.45 9.38 -10.71
C PRO A 77 17.77 8.81 -11.26
N ILE A 78 18.49 8.01 -10.47
CA ILE A 78 19.78 7.43 -10.86
C ILE A 78 19.59 6.06 -11.51
N CYS A 79 18.81 5.18 -10.87
CA CYS A 79 18.68 3.78 -11.29
C CYS A 79 17.28 3.42 -11.81
N THR A 80 16.37 4.38 -11.84
CA THR A 80 14.94 4.26 -12.19
C THR A 80 14.18 3.18 -11.40
N GLY A 81 14.83 2.60 -10.38
CA GLY A 81 14.25 1.65 -9.45
C GLY A 81 13.32 2.33 -8.45
N ASP A 82 12.51 1.54 -7.75
CA ASP A 82 11.70 2.08 -6.65
C ASP A 82 12.55 2.32 -5.39
N TYR A 83 11.88 2.88 -4.38
CA TYR A 83 12.45 3.24 -3.09
C TYR A 83 12.32 2.14 -2.01
N GLN A 84 11.99 0.90 -2.38
CA GLN A 84 11.71 -0.19 -1.41
C GLN A 84 12.89 -0.48 -0.46
N ARG A 85 14.12 -0.32 -0.95
CA ARG A 85 15.35 -0.57 -0.17
C ARG A 85 15.80 0.62 0.68
N GLY A 86 14.98 1.66 0.74
CA GLY A 86 15.21 2.85 1.53
C GLY A 86 15.44 4.10 0.70
N VAL A 87 15.11 5.22 1.33
CA VAL A 87 15.14 6.54 0.71
C VAL A 87 16.13 7.41 1.43
N THR A 88 16.80 8.27 0.69
CA THR A 88 17.65 9.30 1.25
C THR A 88 17.38 10.61 0.54
N ALA A 89 17.43 11.72 1.28
CA ALA A 89 17.35 13.06 0.73
C ALA A 89 18.68 13.76 0.95
N CYS A 90 19.14 14.54 -0.02
CA CYS A 90 20.31 15.39 0.20
C CYS A 90 19.97 16.51 1.17
N GLU A 91 20.75 16.68 2.22
CA GLU A 91 20.57 17.74 3.23
C GLU A 91 20.66 19.15 2.62
N HIS A 92 21.40 19.31 1.51
CA HIS A 92 21.61 20.60 0.88
C HIS A 92 20.58 20.98 -0.18
N CYS A 93 20.12 20.04 -1.00
CA CYS A 93 19.24 20.34 -2.14
C CYS A 93 17.90 19.59 -2.10
N GLY A 94 17.66 18.76 -1.09
CA GLY A 94 16.40 18.04 -0.91
C GLY A 94 16.14 16.90 -1.90
N ASN A 95 16.95 16.77 -2.96
CA ASN A 95 16.76 15.73 -3.97
C ASN A 95 16.89 14.32 -3.38
N VAL A 96 16.04 13.43 -3.89
CA VAL A 96 15.81 12.12 -3.33
C VAL A 96 16.51 11.04 -4.17
N THR A 97 17.16 10.10 -3.49
CA THR A 97 17.80 8.93 -4.13
C THR A 97 17.59 7.68 -3.28
N CYS A 98 17.58 6.50 -3.91
CA CYS A 98 17.48 5.25 -3.17
C CYS A 98 18.78 4.99 -2.39
N TRP A 99 18.66 4.29 -1.26
CA TRP A 99 19.79 3.97 -0.37
C TRP A 99 20.96 3.29 -1.10
N GLY A 100 20.65 2.42 -2.07
CA GLY A 100 21.67 1.72 -2.84
C GLY A 100 22.50 2.62 -3.75
N CYS A 101 21.88 3.59 -4.43
CA CYS A 101 22.60 4.55 -5.26
C CYS A 101 23.38 5.56 -4.41
N ALA A 102 22.74 6.00 -3.33
CA ALA A 102 23.34 6.84 -2.31
C ALA A 102 24.65 6.28 -1.72
N ALA A 103 24.67 4.98 -1.38
CA ALA A 103 25.85 4.35 -0.79
C ALA A 103 27.04 4.22 -1.76
N ARG A 104 26.78 4.33 -3.07
CA ARG A 104 27.80 4.24 -4.14
C ARG A 104 28.36 5.58 -4.56
N LEU A 105 27.77 6.69 -4.11
CA LEU A 105 28.13 8.04 -4.51
C LEU A 105 28.57 8.83 -3.27
N PRO A 106 29.85 9.22 -3.18
CA PRO A 106 30.34 10.02 -2.06
C PRO A 106 29.74 11.44 -2.06
N ASP A 107 29.41 11.95 -3.24
CA ASP A 107 28.81 13.26 -3.45
C ASP A 107 27.38 13.15 -3.99
N CYS A 108 26.56 14.16 -3.71
CA CYS A 108 25.23 14.26 -4.27
C CYS A 108 25.30 14.42 -5.81
N PRO A 109 24.61 13.60 -6.62
CA PRO A 109 24.67 13.72 -8.07
C PRO A 109 24.00 14.98 -8.62
N PHE A 110 23.22 15.68 -7.80
CA PHE A 110 22.51 16.90 -8.19
C PHE A 110 23.29 18.17 -7.85
N CYS A 111 23.84 18.26 -6.64
CA CYS A 111 24.53 19.47 -6.16
C CYS A 111 26.04 19.29 -5.98
N ARG A 112 26.57 18.08 -6.22
CA ARG A 112 28.00 17.71 -6.13
C ARG A 112 28.65 17.96 -4.78
N ARG A 113 27.86 18.12 -3.72
CA ARG A 113 28.37 18.28 -2.35
C ARG A 113 28.59 16.93 -1.68
N PRO A 114 29.59 16.82 -0.79
CA PRO A 114 29.78 15.65 0.06
C PRO A 114 28.51 15.31 0.80
N ARG A 115 28.25 14.02 0.90
CA ARG A 115 26.98 13.53 1.40
C ARG A 115 27.18 12.51 2.50
N THR A 116 26.53 12.76 3.63
CA THR A 116 26.24 11.76 4.66
C THR A 116 25.00 10.96 4.26
N ALA A 117 25.15 9.65 4.05
CA ALA A 117 24.00 8.82 3.72
C ALA A 117 23.14 8.55 4.98
N ALA A 118 22.10 9.33 5.18
CA ALA A 118 21.07 9.11 6.20
C ALA A 118 19.75 8.69 5.55
N ARG A 119 19.10 7.64 6.10
CA ARG A 119 17.78 7.19 5.62
C ARG A 119 16.70 8.20 6.03
N ASN A 120 15.86 8.56 5.07
CA ASN A 120 14.68 9.38 5.27
C ASN A 120 13.45 8.47 5.43
N THR A 121 13.20 8.04 6.67
CA THR A 121 12.07 7.15 7.01
C THR A 121 10.70 7.81 6.81
N ALA A 122 10.62 9.13 6.87
CA ALA A 122 9.38 9.85 6.58
C ALA A 122 9.00 9.69 5.10
N LEU A 123 9.95 9.87 4.18
CA LEU A 123 9.73 9.62 2.76
C LEU A 123 9.44 8.14 2.47
N GLU A 124 10.13 7.21 3.13
CA GLU A 124 9.82 5.77 3.01
C GLU A 124 8.34 5.46 3.37
N ARG A 125 7.81 6.09 4.43
CA ARG A 125 6.39 5.96 4.82
C ARG A 125 5.42 6.58 3.81
N ILE A 126 5.82 7.65 3.14
CA ILE A 126 5.00 8.27 2.09
C ILE A 126 4.98 7.36 0.86
N PHE A 127 6.15 6.96 0.35
CA PHE A 127 6.25 6.10 -0.82
C PHE A 127 5.57 4.73 -0.63
N SER A 128 5.60 4.16 0.58
CA SER A 128 4.88 2.91 0.87
C SER A 128 3.36 3.03 0.90
N LYS A 129 2.82 4.25 1.05
CA LYS A 129 1.37 4.53 1.03
C LYS A 129 0.88 4.99 -0.34
N LEU A 130 1.77 5.41 -1.23
CA LEU A 130 1.41 5.82 -2.59
C LEU A 130 0.89 4.63 -3.39
N GLN A 131 -0.35 4.74 -3.86
CA GLN A 131 -0.94 3.80 -4.81
C GLN A 131 -0.53 4.23 -6.22
N VAL A 132 0.66 3.82 -6.63
CA VAL A 132 1.17 4.10 -7.97
C VAL A 132 0.71 2.98 -8.91
N PRO A 133 0.12 3.30 -10.09
CA PRO A 133 -0.27 2.27 -11.05
C PRO A 133 0.93 1.42 -11.44
N CYS A 134 0.75 0.10 -11.45
CA CYS A 134 1.81 -0.84 -11.81
C CYS A 134 2.23 -0.60 -13.27
N LYS A 135 3.49 -0.20 -13.52
CA LYS A 135 4.00 -0.05 -14.89
C LYS A 135 4.04 -1.44 -15.56
N PRO A 136 3.33 -1.68 -16.68
CA PRO A 136 3.34 -2.97 -17.38
C PRO A 136 4.75 -3.36 -17.88
N SER A 137 5.61 -2.37 -18.15
CA SER A 137 7.01 -2.58 -18.51
C SER A 137 7.86 -3.23 -17.40
N ARG A 138 7.47 -3.08 -16.12
CA ARG A 138 8.16 -3.75 -14.99
C ARG A 138 7.78 -5.22 -14.85
N LEU A 139 6.67 -5.66 -15.46
CA LEU A 139 6.35 -7.08 -15.60
C LEU A 139 7.18 -7.73 -16.72
N GLN A 140 7.68 -6.94 -17.68
CA GLN A 140 8.26 -7.45 -18.92
C GLN A 140 9.79 -7.34 -19.02
N ASN A 141 10.51 -6.61 -18.15
CA ASN A 141 11.95 -6.47 -18.33
C ASN A 141 12.77 -6.32 -17.04
N LYS A 142 13.40 -7.44 -16.63
CA LYS A 142 14.83 -7.49 -16.29
C LYS A 142 15.40 -8.83 -16.77
N LYS A 143 16.17 -8.79 -17.87
CA LYS A 143 17.17 -9.82 -18.18
C LYS A 143 18.25 -9.76 -17.10
N LEU A 144 18.07 -10.49 -16.01
CA LEU A 144 19.16 -10.90 -15.13
C LEU A 144 18.75 -12.16 -14.35
N ASP A 145 19.55 -13.20 -14.54
CA ASP A 145 19.51 -14.56 -14.00
C ASP A 145 18.48 -15.58 -14.53
N THR A 146 19.07 -16.67 -15.00
CA THR A 146 18.59 -17.79 -15.81
C THR A 146 17.71 -18.79 -15.05
N HIS A 147 16.85 -18.29 -14.17
CA HIS A 147 15.79 -19.10 -13.54
C HIS A 147 14.50 -18.27 -13.46
N GLN A 148 13.86 -18.07 -14.62
CA GLN A 148 12.43 -17.74 -14.66
C GLN A 148 11.69 -18.91 -14.01
N GLU A 149 11.33 -18.75 -12.73
CA GLU A 149 10.55 -19.76 -12.03
C GLU A 149 9.12 -19.72 -12.56
N GLU A 150 8.67 -20.85 -13.10
CA GLU A 150 7.27 -21.04 -13.44
C GLU A 150 6.42 -20.98 -12.17
N HIS A 151 5.39 -20.15 -12.22
CA HIS A 151 4.39 -20.03 -11.17
C HIS A 151 3.25 -21.00 -11.42
N MET A 152 2.71 -21.57 -10.34
CA MET A 152 1.49 -22.38 -10.38
C MET A 152 0.23 -21.53 -10.18
N CYS A 153 -0.93 -22.04 -10.59
CA CYS A 153 -2.22 -21.42 -10.29
C CYS A 153 -2.42 -21.18 -8.77
N LEU A 154 -2.95 -20.00 -8.43
CA LEU A 154 -3.17 -19.56 -7.04
C LEU A 154 -4.57 -19.86 -6.50
N VAL A 155 -5.53 -20.20 -7.35
CA VAL A 155 -6.96 -20.34 -6.99
C VAL A 155 -7.29 -21.78 -6.60
N LYS A 156 -6.84 -22.75 -7.39
CA LYS A 156 -7.10 -24.17 -7.10
C LYS A 156 -5.87 -25.04 -7.27
N ARG A 157 -5.81 -26.13 -6.50
CA ARG A 157 -4.70 -27.11 -6.54
C ARG A 157 -4.82 -28.13 -7.68
N ASP A 158 -6.03 -28.38 -8.15
CA ASP A 158 -6.35 -29.24 -9.29
C ASP A 158 -6.12 -28.54 -10.64
N CYS A 159 -5.89 -27.22 -10.63
CA CYS A 159 -5.46 -26.51 -11.82
C CYS A 159 -4.01 -26.90 -12.18
N THR A 160 -3.82 -27.35 -13.42
CA THR A 160 -2.52 -27.79 -13.94
C THR A 160 -1.69 -26.67 -14.54
N TRP A 161 -2.21 -25.43 -14.55
CA TRP A 161 -1.54 -24.30 -15.16
C TRP A 161 -0.20 -23.99 -14.48
N ARG A 162 0.81 -23.79 -15.31
CA ARG A 162 2.16 -23.33 -14.96
C ARG A 162 2.63 -22.35 -16.01
N GLY A 163 3.21 -21.24 -15.60
CA GLY A 163 3.66 -20.21 -16.54
C GLY A 163 4.34 -19.04 -15.86
N MET A 164 4.64 -17.99 -16.63
CA MET A 164 5.27 -16.79 -16.10
C MET A 164 4.28 -15.96 -15.26
N LEU A 165 4.80 -15.13 -14.35
CA LEU A 165 3.96 -14.24 -13.54
C LEU A 165 3.12 -13.28 -14.40
N ALA A 166 3.64 -12.89 -15.56
CA ALA A 166 2.94 -12.03 -16.52
C ALA A 166 1.68 -12.70 -17.08
N ASP A 167 1.72 -14.01 -17.32
CA ASP A 167 0.61 -14.78 -17.90
C ASP A 167 -0.40 -15.23 -16.83
N LEU A 168 0.01 -15.20 -15.55
CA LEU A 168 -0.84 -15.63 -14.44
C LEU A 168 -2.13 -14.80 -14.35
N ALA A 169 -2.08 -13.49 -14.60
CA ALA A 169 -3.28 -12.66 -14.56
C ALA A 169 -4.31 -13.10 -15.61
N SER A 170 -3.86 -13.30 -16.85
CA SER A 170 -4.71 -13.76 -17.95
C SER A 170 -5.28 -15.16 -17.70
N HIS A 171 -4.47 -16.06 -17.11
CA HIS A 171 -4.94 -17.37 -16.69
C HIS A 171 -6.06 -17.29 -15.64
N LEU A 172 -5.89 -16.46 -14.60
CA LEU A 172 -6.90 -16.31 -13.55
C LEU A 172 -8.24 -15.78 -14.09
N GLU A 173 -8.18 -14.88 -15.07
CA GLU A 173 -9.37 -14.29 -15.69
C GLU A 173 -10.04 -15.27 -16.66
N GLY A 174 -9.26 -15.96 -17.50
CA GLY A 174 -9.77 -16.91 -18.49
C GLY A 174 -10.30 -18.22 -17.89
N ASP A 175 -9.50 -18.87 -17.04
CA ASP A 175 -9.79 -20.24 -16.59
C ASP A 175 -10.54 -20.28 -15.26
N HIS A 176 -10.54 -19.18 -14.50
CA HIS A 176 -11.14 -19.12 -13.16
C HIS A 176 -12.14 -17.97 -12.99
N SER A 177 -12.33 -17.11 -14.00
CA SER A 177 -13.21 -15.94 -13.92
C SER A 177 -12.92 -15.05 -12.70
N VAL A 178 -11.65 -14.96 -12.30
CA VAL A 178 -11.18 -14.13 -11.19
C VAL A 178 -10.50 -12.90 -11.75
N SER A 179 -11.17 -11.75 -11.66
CA SER A 179 -10.60 -10.46 -12.06
C SER A 179 -9.41 -10.07 -11.17
N VAL A 180 -8.33 -9.59 -11.79
CA VAL A 180 -7.12 -9.15 -11.07
C VAL A 180 -7.15 -7.64 -10.88
N LEU A 181 -7.31 -7.19 -9.64
CA LEU A 181 -7.41 -5.78 -9.33
C LEU A 181 -6.03 -5.18 -9.06
N VAL A 182 -5.66 -4.12 -9.78
CA VAL A 182 -4.38 -3.42 -9.58
C VAL A 182 -4.48 -2.48 -8.37
N ALA A 183 -4.35 -3.05 -7.17
CA ALA A 183 -4.38 -2.32 -5.92
C ALA A 183 -3.60 -3.06 -4.83
N ASN A 184 -3.08 -2.32 -3.85
CA ASN A 184 -2.47 -2.91 -2.66
C ASN A 184 -3.49 -3.17 -1.53
N GLY A 185 -4.77 -2.86 -1.74
CA GLY A 185 -5.81 -3.09 -0.76
C GLY A 185 -7.21 -3.02 -1.34
N ILE A 186 -8.16 -3.57 -0.59
CA ILE A 186 -9.58 -3.64 -0.96
C ILE A 186 -10.44 -3.74 0.29
N THR A 187 -11.65 -3.21 0.23
CA THR A 187 -12.69 -3.43 1.25
C THR A 187 -13.83 -4.22 0.64
N ILE A 188 -14.20 -5.32 1.31
CA ILE A 188 -15.25 -6.22 0.89
C ILE A 188 -16.39 -6.11 1.89
N GLU A 189 -17.60 -5.85 1.40
CA GLU A 189 -18.79 -5.77 2.25
C GLU A 189 -19.66 -7.01 2.04
N ILE A 190 -19.82 -7.81 3.08
CA ILE A 190 -20.72 -8.96 3.10
C ILE A 190 -22.02 -8.52 3.75
N ALA A 191 -22.95 -8.00 2.94
CA ALA A 191 -24.30 -7.71 3.39
C ALA A 191 -25.07 -8.99 3.73
N GLY A 192 -26.10 -8.88 4.57
CA GLY A 192 -26.94 -10.01 4.92
C GLY A 192 -26.20 -11.11 5.68
N PHE A 193 -25.20 -10.75 6.50
CA PHE A 193 -24.24 -11.69 7.06
C PHE A 193 -24.88 -12.74 7.97
N ARG A 194 -25.88 -12.36 8.79
CA ARG A 194 -26.54 -13.28 9.72
C ARG A 194 -27.30 -14.36 8.97
N SER A 195 -28.04 -13.97 7.93
CA SER A 195 -28.74 -14.91 7.06
C SER A 195 -27.76 -15.86 6.37
N LYS A 196 -26.64 -15.33 5.87
CA LYS A 196 -25.56 -16.12 5.25
C LYS A 196 -24.92 -17.10 6.22
N VAL A 197 -24.72 -16.71 7.49
CA VAL A 197 -24.19 -17.60 8.54
C VAL A 197 -25.16 -18.74 8.86
N LYS A 198 -26.47 -18.47 8.95
CA LYS A 198 -27.48 -19.52 9.12
C LYS A 198 -27.44 -20.53 7.97
N MET A 199 -27.40 -20.05 6.73
CA MET A 199 -27.33 -20.90 5.54
C MET A 199 -26.02 -21.67 5.40
N SER A 200 -24.93 -21.20 6.05
CA SER A 200 -23.61 -21.82 5.94
C SER A 200 -23.52 -23.24 6.52
N GLU A 201 -24.51 -23.66 7.31
CA GLU A 201 -24.64 -25.04 7.78
C GLU A 201 -25.06 -26.01 6.69
N LEU A 202 -25.88 -25.53 5.74
CA LEU A 202 -26.37 -26.32 4.61
C LEU A 202 -25.48 -26.17 3.39
N ARG A 203 -25.03 -24.94 3.11
CA ARG A 203 -24.25 -24.62 1.91
C ARG A 203 -23.16 -23.60 2.20
N GLY A 204 -21.92 -23.99 1.93
CA GLY A 204 -20.78 -23.08 1.99
C GLY A 204 -20.85 -22.00 0.91
N ARG A 205 -20.30 -20.82 1.20
CA ARG A 205 -20.09 -19.74 0.22
C ARG A 205 -18.61 -19.42 0.14
N GLN A 206 -18.13 -19.08 -1.05
CA GLN A 206 -16.75 -18.68 -1.28
C GLN A 206 -16.71 -17.39 -2.10
N TYR A 207 -15.79 -16.52 -1.72
CA TYR A 207 -15.44 -15.28 -2.40
C TYR A 207 -13.95 -15.35 -2.69
N THR A 208 -13.58 -15.14 -3.94
CA THR A 208 -12.19 -15.13 -4.38
C THR A 208 -11.87 -13.75 -4.92
N ILE A 209 -10.84 -13.11 -4.37
CA ILE A 209 -10.36 -11.81 -4.82
C ILE A 209 -8.90 -11.93 -5.21
N SER A 210 -8.51 -11.29 -6.30
CA SER A 210 -7.11 -11.18 -6.72
C SER A 210 -6.65 -9.72 -6.70
N LEU A 211 -5.46 -9.49 -6.14
CA LEU A 211 -4.80 -8.18 -6.06
C LEU A 211 -3.42 -8.26 -6.72
N ALA A 212 -3.13 -7.33 -7.62
CA ALA A 212 -1.81 -7.14 -8.21
C ALA A 212 -1.13 -5.88 -7.65
N CYS A 213 -0.05 -6.07 -6.91
CA CYS A 213 0.77 -4.99 -6.35
C CYS A 213 2.20 -5.48 -6.09
N PHE A 214 3.16 -4.55 -5.98
CA PHE A 214 4.57 -4.89 -5.68
C PHE A 214 5.17 -5.97 -6.60
N ALA A 215 4.89 -5.88 -7.91
CA ALA A 215 5.33 -6.87 -8.92
C ALA A 215 5.00 -8.32 -8.54
N SER A 216 3.83 -8.50 -7.91
CA SER A 216 3.32 -9.76 -7.35
C SER A 216 1.81 -9.83 -7.53
N ILE A 217 1.27 -11.05 -7.57
CA ILE A 217 -0.16 -11.33 -7.61
C ILE A 217 -0.55 -12.08 -6.34
N PHE A 218 -1.59 -11.62 -5.67
CA PHE A 218 -2.08 -12.16 -4.42
C PHE A 218 -3.54 -12.59 -4.58
N VAL A 219 -3.87 -13.81 -4.16
CA VAL A 219 -5.24 -14.32 -4.16
C VAL A 219 -5.71 -14.52 -2.72
N CYS A 220 -6.84 -13.92 -2.39
CA CYS A 220 -7.56 -14.12 -1.14
C CYS A 220 -8.79 -15.00 -1.40
N ASN A 221 -8.82 -16.17 -0.77
CA ASN A 221 -9.99 -17.03 -0.72
C ASN A 221 -10.69 -16.86 0.64
N ILE A 222 -11.88 -16.28 0.63
CA ILE A 222 -12.75 -16.12 1.79
C ILE A 222 -13.88 -17.13 1.67
N SER A 223 -14.01 -18.05 2.63
CA SER A 223 -15.08 -19.03 2.63
C SER A 223 -15.86 -19.02 3.94
N LEU A 224 -17.19 -18.98 3.84
CA LEU A 224 -18.11 -19.09 4.95
C LEU A 224 -18.75 -20.48 4.93
N HIS A 225 -18.43 -21.31 5.93
CA HIS A 225 -18.92 -22.68 6.02
C HIS A 225 -19.02 -23.12 7.48
N LYS A 226 -20.11 -23.82 7.84
CA LYS A 226 -20.37 -24.31 9.21
C LYS A 226 -20.16 -23.22 10.27
N LYS A 227 -20.73 -22.03 10.05
CA LYS A 227 -20.63 -20.86 10.94
C LYS A 227 -19.19 -20.37 11.20
N ARG A 228 -18.24 -20.71 10.32
CA ARG A 228 -16.84 -20.26 10.38
C ARG A 228 -16.48 -19.53 9.09
N LEU A 229 -15.86 -18.36 9.27
CA LEU A 229 -15.26 -17.60 8.19
C LEU A 229 -13.78 -17.98 8.10
N ARG A 230 -13.37 -18.57 6.98
CA ARG A 230 -11.98 -18.92 6.68
C ARG A 230 -11.43 -17.94 5.66
N LEU A 231 -10.24 -17.41 5.92
CA LEU A 231 -9.48 -16.60 4.97
C LEU A 231 -8.16 -17.33 4.66
N LEU A 232 -7.80 -17.35 3.38
CA LEU A 232 -6.56 -17.93 2.88
C LEU A 232 -5.92 -16.97 1.89
N PHE A 233 -4.66 -16.58 2.14
CA PHE A 233 -3.87 -15.76 1.24
C PHE A 233 -2.73 -16.54 0.60
N THR A 234 -2.71 -16.52 -0.73
CA THR A 234 -1.65 -17.08 -1.56
C THR A 234 -1.03 -15.97 -2.41
N GLY A 235 0.28 -16.04 -2.64
CA GLY A 235 0.99 -15.04 -3.44
C GLY A 235 2.01 -15.65 -4.38
N ALA A 236 2.09 -15.06 -5.58
CA ALA A 236 3.15 -15.26 -6.56
C ALA A 236 3.91 -13.95 -6.70
N SER A 237 5.23 -13.98 -6.56
CA SER A 237 6.07 -12.78 -6.53
C SER A 237 7.26 -12.95 -7.46
N SER A 238 7.60 -11.88 -8.18
CA SER A 238 8.86 -11.79 -8.93
C SER A 238 10.08 -11.65 -8.02
N HIS A 239 9.88 -11.24 -6.76
CA HIS A 239 10.92 -11.10 -5.76
C HIS A 239 10.98 -12.33 -4.85
N ARG A 240 12.09 -13.09 -4.88
CA ARG A 240 12.26 -14.34 -4.10
C ARG A 240 12.42 -14.14 -2.59
N SER A 241 13.04 -13.03 -2.17
CA SER A 241 13.34 -12.77 -0.75
C SER A 241 12.32 -11.89 -0.06
N GLN A 242 11.47 -11.18 -0.81
CA GLN A 242 10.49 -10.28 -0.24
C GLN A 242 9.31 -11.07 0.33
N LYS A 243 9.11 -10.96 1.65
CA LYS A 243 7.92 -11.50 2.30
C LYS A 243 6.82 -10.44 2.30
N PHE A 244 5.57 -10.91 2.26
CA PHE A 244 4.40 -10.05 2.29
C PHE A 244 3.44 -10.49 3.39
N GLY A 245 2.71 -9.52 3.93
CA GLY A 245 1.63 -9.71 4.89
C GLY A 245 0.37 -9.02 4.41
N ALA A 246 -0.77 -9.69 4.57
CA ALA A 246 -2.08 -9.10 4.46
C ALA A 246 -2.47 -8.53 5.83
N CYS A 247 -2.49 -7.21 5.96
CA CYS A 247 -3.16 -6.54 7.07
C CYS A 247 -4.67 -6.69 6.87
N LEU A 248 -5.33 -7.29 7.85
CA LEU A 248 -6.76 -7.58 7.85
C LEU A 248 -7.44 -6.77 8.92
N GLU A 249 -8.53 -6.12 8.54
CA GLU A 249 -9.47 -5.48 9.43
C GLU A 249 -10.87 -6.00 9.12
N VAL A 250 -11.44 -6.76 10.05
CA VAL A 250 -12.78 -7.31 9.96
C VAL A 250 -13.66 -6.54 10.93
N GLU A 251 -14.60 -5.79 10.39
CA GLU A 251 -15.52 -4.93 11.13
C GLU A 251 -16.94 -5.44 11.00
N SER A 252 -17.64 -5.51 12.13
CA SER A 252 -19.08 -5.72 12.22
C SER A 252 -19.71 -4.66 13.11
N SER A 253 -21.04 -4.65 13.18
CA SER A 253 -21.81 -3.79 14.10
C SER A 253 -21.50 -4.04 15.58
N TYR A 254 -20.84 -5.15 15.91
CA TYR A 254 -20.52 -5.55 17.28
C TYR A 254 -19.02 -5.46 17.60
N ARG A 255 -18.16 -5.79 16.65
CA ARG A 255 -16.73 -5.97 16.91
C ARG A 255 -15.88 -5.59 15.71
N VAL A 256 -14.73 -5.00 15.99
CA VAL A 256 -13.63 -4.85 15.04
C VAL A 256 -12.48 -5.76 15.44
N MET A 257 -11.96 -6.51 14.47
CA MET A 257 -10.81 -7.39 14.62
C MET A 257 -9.73 -6.95 13.64
N LYS A 258 -8.51 -6.72 14.13
CA LYS A 258 -7.36 -6.38 13.30
C LYS A 258 -6.28 -7.44 13.46
N GLY A 259 -5.58 -7.76 12.38
CA GLY A 259 -4.49 -8.72 12.41
C GLY A 259 -3.63 -8.64 11.18
N ILE A 260 -2.46 -9.28 11.22
CA ILE A 260 -1.59 -9.42 10.05
C ILE A 260 -1.49 -10.91 9.77
N MET A 261 -1.88 -11.28 8.55
CA MET A 261 -1.77 -12.64 8.06
C MET A 261 -0.59 -12.72 7.08
N PRO A 262 0.44 -13.52 7.36
CA PRO A 262 1.52 -13.72 6.39
C PRO A 262 0.98 -14.35 5.12
N VAL A 263 1.39 -13.82 3.96
CA VAL A 263 1.03 -14.39 2.67
C VAL A 263 1.83 -15.67 2.47
N SER A 264 1.15 -16.78 2.18
CA SER A 264 1.83 -18.03 1.87
C SER A 264 2.33 -17.99 0.43
N SER A 265 3.61 -18.27 0.21
CA SER A 265 4.10 -18.49 -1.16
C SER A 265 3.67 -19.86 -1.66
N GLN A 266 3.63 -20.01 -2.99
CA GLN A 266 3.15 -21.20 -3.72
C GLN A 266 3.72 -22.54 -3.23
N CYS A 267 4.90 -22.54 -2.60
CA CYS A 267 5.63 -23.76 -2.24
C CYS A 267 5.51 -24.17 -0.77
N TYR A 268 4.80 -23.40 0.08
CA TYR A 268 4.74 -23.67 1.52
C TYR A 268 3.32 -23.90 2.04
N LYS A 269 3.23 -24.55 3.22
CA LYS A 269 1.97 -24.79 3.92
C LYS A 269 1.15 -23.50 4.01
N HIS A 270 0.01 -23.53 3.35
CA HIS A 270 -1.00 -22.48 3.39
C HIS A 270 -1.36 -22.16 4.84
N LYS A 271 -1.11 -20.93 5.26
CA LYS A 271 -1.65 -20.42 6.52
C LYS A 271 -3.09 -20.02 6.29
N GLU A 272 -3.97 -20.49 7.14
CA GLU A 272 -5.40 -20.21 7.10
C GLU A 272 -5.80 -19.49 8.39
N LEU A 273 -6.61 -18.44 8.26
CA LEU A 273 -7.21 -17.76 9.39
C LEU A 273 -8.66 -18.22 9.51
N TYR A 274 -9.07 -18.64 10.70
CA TYR A 274 -10.45 -19.00 11.01
C TYR A 274 -11.03 -18.03 12.03
N ILE A 275 -12.16 -17.42 11.70
CA ILE A 275 -12.92 -16.54 12.58
C ILE A 275 -14.28 -17.21 12.84
N SER A 276 -14.64 -17.36 14.12
CA SER A 276 -15.98 -17.82 14.48
C SER A 276 -17.00 -16.73 14.17
N CYS A 277 -18.07 -17.06 13.44
CA CYS A 277 -19.09 -16.04 13.10
C CYS A 277 -19.85 -15.55 14.34
N SER A 278 -19.91 -16.33 15.43
CA SER A 278 -20.46 -15.87 16.71
C SER A 278 -19.71 -14.68 17.29
N SER A 279 -18.42 -14.51 16.95
CA SER A 279 -17.63 -13.37 17.42
C SER A 279 -17.87 -12.09 16.63
N LEU A 280 -18.50 -12.19 15.47
CA LEU A 280 -18.82 -11.08 14.56
C LEU A 280 -20.30 -10.66 14.65
N LEU A 281 -21.19 -11.58 15.02
CA LEU A 281 -22.61 -11.32 15.17
C LEU A 281 -22.91 -10.71 16.55
N SER A 282 -23.67 -9.61 16.57
CA SER A 282 -24.20 -9.07 17.83
C SER A 282 -25.19 -10.07 18.47
N PRO A 283 -25.08 -10.40 19.76
CA PRO A 283 -26.09 -11.20 20.47
C PRO A 283 -27.44 -10.48 20.57
N TRP A 284 -27.41 -9.15 20.54
CA TRP A 284 -28.54 -8.27 20.89
C TRP A 284 -29.35 -7.82 19.68
N ARG A 285 -28.74 -7.84 18.48
CA ARG A 285 -29.42 -7.49 17.23
C ARG A 285 -29.81 -8.75 16.46
N GLN A 286 -31.07 -8.82 16.05
CA GLN A 286 -31.60 -9.91 15.23
C GLN A 286 -31.75 -9.56 13.74
N THR A 287 -31.65 -8.26 13.42
CA THR A 287 -31.64 -7.77 12.03
C THR A 287 -30.38 -8.21 11.31
N ASP A 288 -30.44 -8.25 9.97
CA ASP A 288 -29.30 -8.64 9.18
C ASP A 288 -28.20 -7.57 9.25
N ASP A 289 -26.96 -8.01 9.46
CA ASP A 289 -25.80 -7.16 9.67
C ASP A 289 -24.91 -7.14 8.42
N VAL A 290 -24.13 -6.08 8.24
CA VAL A 290 -23.05 -6.01 7.26
C VAL A 290 -21.73 -6.30 7.97
N VAL A 291 -20.91 -7.18 7.38
CA VAL A 291 -19.52 -7.37 7.81
C VAL A 291 -18.60 -6.80 6.73
N LYS A 292 -17.72 -5.89 7.12
CA LYS A 292 -16.69 -5.31 6.25
C LYS A 292 -15.37 -6.02 6.50
N ILE A 293 -14.67 -6.39 5.42
CA ILE A 293 -13.34 -7.00 5.46
C ILE A 293 -12.43 -6.12 4.63
N THR A 294 -11.59 -5.33 5.29
CA THR A 294 -10.56 -4.53 4.65
C THR A 294 -9.24 -5.30 4.66
N ILE A 295 -8.65 -5.40 3.48
CA ILE A 295 -7.40 -6.11 3.22
C ILE A 295 -6.39 -5.09 2.71
N THR A 296 -5.18 -5.09 3.24
CA THR A 296 -4.07 -4.29 2.70
C THR A 296 -2.78 -5.11 2.70
N ILE A 297 -2.22 -5.34 1.52
CA ILE A 297 -0.94 -6.04 1.34
C ILE A 297 0.20 -5.09 1.68
N ARG A 298 1.15 -5.56 2.48
CA ARG A 298 2.37 -4.84 2.83
C ARG A 298 3.59 -5.75 2.73
N PRO A 299 4.73 -5.24 2.24
CA PRO A 299 6.01 -5.90 2.43
C PRO A 299 6.30 -6.08 3.93
N ILE A 300 6.78 -7.26 4.33
CA ILE A 300 7.32 -7.53 5.67
C ILE A 300 8.83 -7.59 5.53
N SER A 301 9.52 -6.72 6.26
CA SER A 301 10.99 -6.69 6.43
C SER A 301 11.46 -7.78 7.37
#